data_AF-A0A7V7EDR6-F1
#
_entry.id   AF-A0A7V7EDR6-F1
#
_cell.length_a   1.000
_cell.length_b   1.000
_cell.length_c   1.000
_cell.angle_alpha   90.00
_cell.angle_beta   90.00
_cell.angle_gamma   90.00
#
_symmetry.space_group_name_H-M   'P 1'
#
loop_
_entity.id
_entity.type
_entity.pdbx_description
1 polymer ?
#
loop_
_entity_poly.entity_id
_entity_poly.type
_entity_poly.pdbx_seq_one_letter_code
_entity_poly.pdbx_strand_id
1 'polypeptide(L)' 'MAGHVTVSEIAAPHEDHIRMYCDELPFEIRWGRRDFVNEAHRLDLIWRETGHMERVDPPCQEYLDLRFGNEPVCR' A
#
# COMPACT_ATOMS: atom_id res chain seq x y z
N MET A 1 -3.61 10.29 14.68
CA MET A 1 -4.98 9.74 14.73
C MET A 1 -5.13 8.94 13.46
N ALA A 2 -5.26 7.62 13.51
CA ALA A 2 -5.32 6.77 12.33
C ALA A 2 -6.34 7.31 11.31
N GLY A 3 -5.86 7.85 10.18
CA GLY A 3 -6.71 8.21 9.04
C GLY A 3 -7.39 6.96 8.52
N HIS A 4 -8.71 7.00 8.42
CA HIS A 4 -9.49 5.94 7.77
C HIS A 4 -9.29 6.07 6.26
N VAL A 5 -9.14 4.94 5.57
CA VAL A 5 -9.18 4.90 4.10
C VAL A 5 -10.19 3.89 3.62
N THR A 6 -10.80 4.21 2.50
CA THR A 6 -11.87 3.45 1.86
C THR A 6 -11.27 2.67 0.70
N VAL A 7 -11.38 1.36 0.74
CA VAL A 7 -10.97 0.52 -0.40
C VAL A 7 -12.01 0.65 -1.50
N SER A 8 -11.60 1.25 -2.63
CA SER A 8 -12.44 1.45 -3.80
C SER A 8 -12.48 0.18 -4.66
N GLU A 9 -11.33 -0.45 -4.84
CA GLU A 9 -11.17 -1.58 -5.76
C GLU A 9 -10.05 -2.53 -5.31
N ILE A 10 -10.28 -3.83 -5.53
CA ILE A 10 -9.25 -4.87 -5.48
C ILE A 10 -9.26 -5.61 -6.82
N ALA A 11 -8.11 -5.65 -7.49
CA ALA A 11 -7.93 -6.28 -8.78
C ALA A 11 -6.81 -7.33 -8.76
N ALA A 12 -6.98 -8.42 -9.50
CA ALA A 12 -5.98 -9.47 -9.65
C ALA A 12 -5.69 -9.75 -11.13
N PRO A 13 -4.97 -8.86 -11.84
CA PRO A 13 -4.74 -8.98 -13.29
C PRO A 13 -3.87 -10.18 -13.67
N HIS A 14 -3.05 -10.68 -12.75
CA HIS A 14 -2.26 -11.88 -12.91
C HIS A 14 -2.28 -12.67 -11.62
N GLU A 15 -1.97 -13.95 -11.74
CA GLU A 15 -1.81 -14.86 -10.61
C GLU A 15 -0.98 -14.24 -9.47
N ASP A 16 0.19 -13.65 -9.77
CA ASP A 16 1.08 -13.11 -8.73
C ASP A 16 0.92 -11.62 -8.44
N HIS A 17 -0.12 -10.97 -8.96
CA HIS A 17 -0.33 -9.54 -8.84
C HIS A 17 -1.71 -9.25 -8.27
N ILE A 18 -1.75 -8.84 -7.01
CA ILE A 18 -2.95 -8.26 -6.38
C ILE A 18 -2.71 -6.75 -6.25
N ARG A 19 -3.70 -5.96 -6.70
CA ARG A 19 -3.69 -4.50 -6.63
C ARG A 19 -4.87 -4.03 -5.80
N MET A 20 -4.65 -3.03 -4.98
CA MET A 20 -5.66 -2.37 -4.17
C MET A 20 -5.60 -0.86 -4.42
N TYR A 21 -6.77 -0.28 -4.61
CA TYR A 21 -6.96 1.16 -4.80
C TYR A 21 -7.82 1.68 -3.65
N CYS A 22 -7.46 2.86 -3.13
CA CYS A 22 -8.21 3.54 -2.08
C CYS A 22 -8.60 4.94 -2.56
N ASP A 23 -9.75 5.44 -2.13
CA ASP A 23 -10.28 6.74 -2.60
C ASP A 23 -9.39 7.91 -2.18
N GLU A 24 -8.74 7.78 -1.03
CA GLU A 24 -7.94 8.83 -0.41
C GLU A 24 -6.44 8.73 -0.77
N LEU A 25 -6.02 7.67 -1.47
CA LEU A 25 -4.62 7.46 -1.86
C LEU A 25 -4.44 7.67 -3.36
N PRO A 26 -3.51 8.53 -3.80
CA PRO A 26 -3.31 8.81 -5.22
C PRO A 26 -2.46 7.75 -5.95
N PHE A 27 -2.12 6.64 -5.32
CA PHE A 27 -1.24 5.60 -5.84
C PHE A 27 -1.83 4.20 -5.58
N GLU A 28 -1.39 3.21 -6.36
CA GLU A 28 -1.85 1.83 -6.19
C GLU A 28 -1.03 1.06 -5.15
N ILE A 29 -1.69 0.19 -4.37
CA ILE A 29 -1.01 -0.71 -3.43
C ILE A 29 -0.90 -2.10 -4.05
N ARG A 30 0.33 -2.60 -4.19
CA ARG A 30 0.64 -3.92 -4.77
C ARG A 30 0.96 -4.91 -3.68
N TRP A 31 0.16 -5.97 -3.64
CA TRP A 31 0.28 -7.08 -2.71
C TRP A 31 0.95 -8.28 -3.38
N GLY A 32 1.59 -9.10 -2.56
CA GLY A 32 2.14 -10.39 -2.97
C GLY A 32 1.10 -11.50 -2.83
N ARG A 33 1.58 -12.74 -2.78
CA ARG A 33 0.74 -13.94 -2.67
C ARG A 33 1.03 -14.82 -1.46
N ARG A 34 2.13 -14.58 -0.77
CA ARG A 34 2.67 -15.56 0.18
C ARG A 34 2.49 -15.14 1.62
N ASP A 35 2.71 -13.87 1.93
CA ASP A 35 2.85 -13.42 3.30
C ASP A 35 2.06 -12.14 3.57
N PHE A 36 0.74 -12.25 3.39
CA PHE A 36 -0.19 -11.13 3.59
C PHE A 36 -0.10 -10.52 5.00
N VAL A 37 0.26 -11.32 6.00
CA VAL A 37 0.43 -10.83 7.38
C VAL A 37 1.62 -9.89 7.46
N ASN A 38 2.79 -10.29 6.95
CA ASN A 38 3.94 -9.41 6.93
C ASN A 38 3.76 -8.22 5.98
N GLU A 39 3.09 -8.41 4.84
CA GLU A 39 2.75 -7.32 3.92
C GLU A 39 1.83 -6.27 4.58
N ALA A 40 0.79 -6.71 5.30
CA ALA A 40 -0.10 -5.81 6.04
C ALA A 40 0.64 -5.10 7.19
N HIS A 41 1.56 -5.78 7.87
CA HIS A 41 2.40 -5.15 8.90
C HIS A 41 3.30 -4.07 8.31
N ARG A 42 3.87 -4.28 7.10
CA ARG A 42 4.66 -3.25 6.40
C ARG A 42 3.80 -2.05 6.02
N LEU A 43 2.60 -2.30 5.51
CA LEU A 43 1.65 -1.22 5.21
C LEU A 43 1.35 -0.39 6.45
N ASP A 44 1.09 -1.03 7.61
CA ASP A 44 0.85 -0.35 8.89
C ASP A 44 2.07 0.47 9.37
N LEU A 45 3.29 -0.04 9.22
CA LEU A 45 4.51 0.71 9.53
C LEU A 45 4.61 1.99 8.69
N ILE A 46 4.46 1.88 7.37
CA ILE A 46 4.48 3.04 6.47
C ILE A 46 3.37 4.02 6.85
N TRP A 47 2.18 3.51 7.16
CA TRP A 47 1.03 4.31 7.54
C TRP A 47 1.29 5.16 8.79
N ARG A 48 2.00 4.59 9.77
CA ARG A 48 2.38 5.24 11.03
C ARG A 48 3.52 6.24 10.83
N GLU A 49 4.52 5.90 10.02
CA GLU A 49 5.70 6.74 9.78
C GLU A 49 5.37 7.97 8.93
N THR A 50 4.51 7.83 7.92
CA THR A 50 4.11 8.93 7.03
C THR A 50 3.05 9.85 7.64
N GLY A 51 2.59 9.57 8.87
CA GLY A 51 1.67 10.46 9.60
C GLY A 51 0.29 10.59 8.95
N HIS A 52 -0.16 9.53 8.27
CA HIS A 52 -1.29 9.49 7.34
C HIS A 52 -0.94 10.16 6.00
N MET A 53 -0.97 9.37 4.93
CA MET A 53 -0.49 9.69 3.57
C MET A 53 -1.26 10.83 2.87
N GLU A 54 -2.14 11.53 3.60
CA GLU A 54 -2.91 12.70 3.18
C GLU A 54 -2.14 14.03 3.28
N ARG A 55 -1.10 14.13 4.12
CA ARG A 55 -0.59 15.46 4.57
C ARG A 55 0.87 15.76 4.33
N VAL A 56 1.65 14.79 3.91
CA VAL A 56 3.03 14.98 3.47
C VAL A 56 3.06 14.34 2.11
N ASP A 57 3.45 15.12 1.09
CA ASP A 57 3.72 14.68 -0.28
C ASP A 57 3.90 13.16 -0.32
N PRO A 58 2.87 12.39 -0.75
CA PRO A 58 2.86 10.97 -0.50
C PRO A 58 4.15 10.44 -1.12
N PRO A 59 4.99 9.72 -0.34
CA PRO A 59 6.31 9.36 -0.83
C PRO A 59 6.23 8.56 -2.14
N CYS A 60 5.05 7.99 -2.44
CA CYS A 60 4.74 7.26 -3.66
C CYS A 60 3.78 8.09 -4.53
N GLN A 61 4.16 8.33 -5.77
CA GLN A 61 3.33 9.00 -6.77
C GLN A 61 2.60 8.04 -7.71
N GLU A 62 3.12 6.82 -7.87
CA GLU A 62 2.60 5.81 -8.78
C GLU A 62 2.13 4.57 -8.01
N TYR A 63 2.99 4.00 -7.16
CA TYR A 63 2.66 2.77 -6.44
C TYR A 63 3.45 2.55 -5.14
N LEU A 64 2.82 1.79 -4.24
CA LEU A 64 3.44 1.17 -3.08
C LEU A 64 3.49 -0.34 -3.29
N ASP A 65 4.69 -0.91 -3.33
CA ASP A 65 4.92 -2.33 -3.55
C ASP A 65 5.35 -3.04 -2.27
N LEU A 66 4.48 -3.91 -1.76
CA LEU A 66 4.68 -4.66 -0.51
C LEU A 66 5.36 -6.01 -0.74
N ARG A 67 5.56 -6.41 -2.01
CA ARG A 67 6.01 -7.76 -2.41
C ARG A 67 7.47 -8.05 -2.10
N PHE A 68 8.30 -7.01 -2.09
CA PHE A 68 9.75 -7.18 -2.03
C PHE A 68 10.25 -7.12 -0.58
N GLY A 69 10.70 -8.26 -0.05
CA GLY A 69 11.66 -8.35 1.05
C GLY A 69 11.43 -7.46 2.28
N ASN A 70 12.52 -7.01 2.91
CA ASN A 70 12.48 -6.28 4.18
C ASN A 70 12.01 -4.82 4.05
N GLU A 71 11.92 -4.27 2.85
CA GLU A 71 11.62 -2.85 2.62
C GLU A 71 10.59 -2.68 1.51
N PRO A 72 9.48 -1.95 1.78
CA PRO A 72 8.49 -1.62 0.76
C PRO A 72 9.09 -0.70 -0.31
N VAL A 73 8.76 -0.93 -1.58
CA VAL A 73 9.23 -0.08 -2.69
C VAL A 73 8.16 0.93 -3.02
N CYS A 74 8.55 2.20 -3.02
CA CYS A 74 7.66 3.33 -3.21
C CYS A 74 8.18 4.16 -4.39
N ARG A 75 7.29 4.44 -5.34
CA ARG A 75 7.58 5.25 -6.53
C ARG A 75 6.47 6.26 -6.71
#